data_AF-A0A5E7VE55-F1
#
_entry.id   AF-A0A5E7VE55-F1
#
_cell.length_a   1.000
_cell.length_b   1.000
_cell.length_c   1.000
_cell.angle_alpha   90.00
_cell.angle_beta   90.00
_cell.angle_gamma   90.00
#
_symmetry.space_group_name_H-M   'P 1'
#
loop_
_entity.id
_entity.type
_entity.pdbx_description
1 polymer ?
#
loop_
_entity_poly.entity_id
_entity_poly.type
_entity_poly.pdbx_seq_one_letter_code
_entity_poly.pdbx_strand_id
1 'polypeptide(L)' 'MNVQQRDHQTAITWIEGEINNMIKDLGQPNASAAATSAITLAFLLRAIDNDEHRHYRARIDQIYATYNASVTQGAAA' A
#
# COMPACT_ATOMS: atom_id res chain seq x y z
N MET A 1 7.01 26.36 2.03
CA MET A 1 6.66 24.94 1.76
C MET A 1 6.13 24.88 0.33
N ASN A 2 6.80 24.15 -0.55
CA ASN A 2 6.38 24.05 -1.95
C ASN A 2 5.09 23.23 -2.04
N VAL A 3 4.11 23.66 -2.85
CA VAL A 3 2.82 22.95 -3.02
C VAL A 3 3.05 21.47 -3.35
N GLN A 4 4.00 21.21 -4.23
CA GLN A 4 4.41 19.87 -4.64
C GLN A 4 4.95 19.00 -3.50
N GLN A 5 5.69 19.58 -2.54
CA GLN A 5 6.17 18.83 -1.37
C GLN A 5 5.03 18.52 -0.40
N ARG A 6 4.06 19.43 -0.26
CA ARG A 6 2.86 19.18 0.54
C ARG A 6 2.00 18.08 -0.08
N ASP A 7 1.78 18.15 -1.40
CA ASP A 7 0.99 17.15 -2.13
C ASP A 7 1.64 15.76 -2.06
N HIS A 8 2.97 15.70 -2.22
CA HIS A 8 3.75 14.49 -2.03
C HIS A 8 3.58 13.92 -0.62
N GLN A 9 3.74 14.75 0.42
CA GLN A 9 3.63 14.29 1.80
C GLN A 9 2.20 13.87 2.17
N THR A 10 1.19 14.55 1.63
CA THR A 10 -0.21 14.15 1.75
C THR A 10 -0.44 12.80 1.06
N ALA A 11 0.08 12.60 -0.16
CA ALA A 11 -0.04 11.34 -0.87
C ALA A 11 0.61 10.18 -0.11
N ILE A 12 1.83 10.36 0.40
CA ILE A 12 2.52 9.36 1.24
C ILE A 12 1.69 9.02 2.46
N THR A 13 1.20 10.03 3.19
CA THR A 13 0.39 9.81 4.40
C THR A 13 -0.86 9.01 4.09
N TRP A 14 -1.50 9.30 2.95
CA TRP A 14 -2.70 8.60 2.52
C TRP A 14 -2.42 7.15 2.11
N ILE A 15 -1.35 6.93 1.31
CA ILE A 15 -0.90 5.58 0.93
C ILE A 15 -0.59 4.73 2.16
N GLU A 16 0.17 5.28 3.12
CA GLU A 16 0.52 4.55 4.34
C GLU A 16 -0.71 4.27 5.22
N GLY A 17 -1.67 5.19 5.29
CA GLY A 17 -2.95 4.97 5.95
C GLY A 17 -3.73 3.80 5.34
N GLU A 18 -3.85 3.77 4.02
CA GLU A 18 -4.56 2.71 3.30
C GLU A 18 -3.83 1.37 3.38
N ILE A 19 -2.49 1.35 3.35
CA ILE A 19 -1.71 0.13 3.60
C ILE A 19 -1.95 -0.39 5.02
N ASN A 20 -2.00 0.49 6.03
CA ASN A 20 -2.30 0.08 7.40
C ASN A 20 -3.73 -0.45 7.57
N ASN A 21 -4.70 0.15 6.87
CA ASN A 21 -6.07 -0.36 6.83
C ASN A 21 -6.12 -1.74 6.16
N MET A 22 -5.46 -1.89 5.00
CA MET A 22 -5.30 -3.17 4.33
C MET A 22 -4.70 -4.24 5.25
N ILE A 23 -3.68 -3.91 6.05
CA ILE A 23 -3.08 -4.83 7.02
C ILE A 23 -4.09 -5.29 8.07
N LYS A 24 -4.96 -4.39 8.56
CA LYS A 24 -6.01 -4.76 9.53
C LYS A 24 -7.08 -5.65 8.91
N ASP A 25 -7.42 -5.40 7.64
CA ASP A 25 -8.43 -6.14 6.88
C ASP A 25 -7.81 -7.29 6.06
N LEU A 26 -6.58 -7.72 6.38
CA LEU A 26 -5.87 -8.78 5.67
C LEU A 26 -6.70 -10.07 5.64
N GLY A 27 -7.12 -10.46 4.43
CA GLY A 27 -7.99 -11.62 4.18
C GLY A 27 -9.38 -11.26 3.63
N GLN A 28 -9.79 -9.99 3.70
CA GLN A 28 -11.02 -9.53 3.03
C GLN A 28 -10.81 -9.38 1.52
N PRO A 29 -11.77 -9.85 0.70
CA PRO A 29 -11.77 -9.49 -0.72
C PRO A 29 -11.88 -7.97 -0.82
N ASN A 30 -10.91 -7.34 -1.50
CA ASN A 30 -10.75 -5.89 -1.70
C ASN A 30 -9.94 -5.11 -0.64
N ALA A 31 -9.33 -5.74 0.36
CA ALA A 31 -8.48 -5.03 1.32
C ALA A 31 -7.35 -4.21 0.63
N SER A 32 -6.78 -4.74 -0.46
CA SER A 32 -5.74 -4.06 -1.24
C SER A 32 -6.26 -3.12 -2.31
N ALA A 33 -7.55 -3.12 -2.60
CA ALA A 33 -8.11 -2.29 -3.68
C ALA A 33 -7.97 -0.81 -3.35
N ALA A 34 -8.21 -0.44 -2.09
CA ALA A 34 -8.11 0.95 -1.64
C ALA A 34 -6.64 1.43 -1.63
N ALA A 35 -5.72 0.63 -1.08
CA ALA A 35 -4.28 0.92 -1.11
C ALA A 35 -3.73 1.01 -2.54
N THR A 36 -4.09 0.08 -3.42
CA THR A 36 -3.67 0.09 -4.83
C THR A 36 -4.22 1.30 -5.58
N SER A 37 -5.46 1.70 -5.30
CA SER A 37 -6.08 2.88 -5.89
C SER A 37 -5.39 4.16 -5.42
N ALA A 38 -5.08 4.28 -4.13
CA ALA A 38 -4.35 5.41 -3.56
C ALA A 38 -2.95 5.57 -4.18
N ILE A 39 -2.21 4.46 -4.30
CA ILE A 39 -0.89 4.42 -4.94
C ILE A 39 -0.98 4.85 -6.41
N THR A 40 -1.96 4.33 -7.15
CA THR A 40 -2.14 4.66 -8.57
C THR A 40 -2.52 6.14 -8.75
N LEU A 41 -3.41 6.67 -7.90
CA LEU A 41 -3.82 8.07 -7.94
C LEU A 41 -2.63 9.00 -7.65
N ALA A 42 -1.83 8.68 -6.63
CA ALA A 42 -0.63 9.45 -6.29
C ALA A 42 0.38 9.48 -7.45
N PHE A 43 0.55 8.36 -8.15
CA PHE A 43 1.43 8.28 -9.32
C PHE A 43 0.91 9.11 -10.50
N LEU A 44 -0.39 9.01 -10.80
CA LEU A 44 -1.02 9.79 -11.89
C LEU A 44 -0.96 11.31 -11.63
N LEU A 45 -1.09 11.72 -10.37
CA LEU A 45 -0.96 13.12 -9.95
C LEU A 45 0.50 13.60 -9.90
N ARG A 46 1.48 12.72 -10.19
CA ARG A 46 2.92 12.98 -10.00
C ARG A 46 3.26 13.42 -8.58
N ALA A 47 2.48 12.96 -7.61
CA ALA A 47 2.77 13.14 -6.20
C ALA A 47 3.84 12.15 -5.73
N ILE A 48 4.02 11.02 -6.43
CA ILE A 48 5.11 10.07 -6.20
C ILE A 48 5.81 9.72 -7.52
N ASP A 49 7.09 9.36 -7.42
CA ASP A 49 7.90 8.94 -8.56
C ASP A 49 7.74 7.45 -8.90
N ASN A 50 8.32 7.03 -10.03
CA ASN A 50 8.28 5.62 -10.46
C ASN A 50 8.92 4.66 -9.45
N ASP A 51 10.01 5.08 -8.79
CA ASP A 51 10.69 4.28 -7.77
C ASP A 51 9.79 4.07 -6.54
N GLU A 52 9.10 5.11 -6.10
CA GLU A 52 8.16 5.03 -4.99
C GLU A 52 6.94 4.18 -5.35
N HIS A 53 6.42 4.35 -6.57
CA HIS A 53 5.34 3.52 -7.08
C HIS A 53 5.70 2.02 -7.04
N ARG A 54 6.91 1.66 -7.50
CA ARG A 54 7.42 0.28 -7.41
C ARG A 54 7.63 -0.16 -5.97
N HIS A 55 8.16 0.72 -5.12
CA HIS A 55 8.38 0.42 -3.70
C HIS A 55 7.08 0.06 -2.99
N TYR A 56 6.01 0.86 -3.16
CA TYR A 56 4.72 0.59 -2.56
C TYR A 56 4.07 -0.67 -3.11
N ARG A 57 4.20 -0.94 -4.42
CA ARG A 57 3.71 -2.17 -5.05
C ARG A 57 4.38 -3.41 -4.43
N ALA A 58 5.72 -3.39 -4.34
CA ALA A 58 6.50 -4.47 -3.74
C ALA A 58 6.17 -4.67 -2.26
N ARG A 59 5.90 -3.58 -1.52
CA ARG A 59 5.46 -3.64 -0.12
C ARG A 59 4.11 -4.35 0.03
N ILE A 60 3.13 -4.07 -0.83
CA ILE A 60 1.84 -4.79 -0.83
C ILE A 60 2.06 -6.28 -1.10
N ASP A 61 2.86 -6.63 -2.11
CA ASP A 61 3.15 -8.03 -2.43
C ASP A 61 3.83 -8.75 -1.26
N GLN A 62 4.79 -8.09 -0.59
CA GLN A 62 5.47 -8.64 0.58
C GLN A 62 4.50 -8.85 1.76
N ILE A 63 3.55 -7.94 1.98
CA ILE A 63 2.53 -8.08 3.03
C ILE A 63 1.67 -9.32 2.76
N TYR A 64 1.20 -9.53 1.53
CA TYR A 64 0.44 -10.72 1.16
C TYR A 64 1.26 -12.01 1.24
N ALA A 65 2.52 -11.99 0.80
CA ALA A 65 3.40 -13.14 0.92
C ALA A 65 3.61 -13.54 2.37
N THR A 66 3.81 -12.56 3.25
CA THR A 66 3.96 -12.77 4.70
C THR A 66 2.67 -13.33 5.30
N TYR A 67 1.52 -12.73 4.98
CA TYR A 67 0.22 -13.21 5.45
C TYR A 67 -0.07 -14.65 5.01
N ASN A 68 0.11 -14.97 3.72
CA ASN A 68 -0.09 -16.33 3.21
C ASN A 68 0.88 -17.33 3.86
N ALA A 69 2.12 -16.94 4.13
CA ALA A 69 3.08 -17.77 4.85
C ALA A 69 2.63 -18.03 6.31
N SER A 70 2.14 -16.99 7.01
CA SER A 70 1.57 -17.13 8.35
C SER A 70 0.31 -18.00 8.38
N VAL A 71 -0.60 -17.83 7.41
CA VAL A 71 -1.80 -18.67 7.27
C VAL A 71 -1.43 -20.13 7.00
N THR A 72 -0.47 -20.38 6.11
CA THR A 72 0.01 -21.74 5.79
C THR A 72 0.66 -22.42 6.99
N GLN A 73 1.42 -21.67 7.80
CA GLN A 73 2.01 -22.19 9.05
C GLN A 73 0.97 -22.43 10.15
N GLY A 74 -0.10 -21.62 10.21
CA GLY A 74 -1.20 -21.82 11.16
C GLY A 74 -2.16 -22.98 10.80
N ALA A 75 -2.27 -23.33 9.52
CA ALA A 75 -3.09 -24.45 9.04
C ALA A 75 -2.43 -25.83 9.20
N ALA A 76 -1.16 -25.87 9.62
CA ALA A 76 -0.38 -27.09 9.84
C ALA A 76 -0.26 -27.48 11.33
N ALA A 77 -1.05 -26.86 12.22
CA ALA A 77 -1.06 -27.13 13.67
C ALA A 77 -2.27 -27.96 14.09
#